data_AF-A0A5B6TIA2-F1
#
_entry.id   AF-A0A5B6TIA2-F1
#
_cell.length_a   1.000
_cell.length_b   1.000
_cell.length_c   1.000
_cell.angle_alpha   90.00
_cell.angle_beta   90.00
_cell.angle_gamma   90.00
#
_symmetry.space_group_name_H-M   'P 1'
#
loop_
_entity.id
_entity.type
_entity.pdbx_description
1 polymer ?
#
loop_
_entity_poly.entity_id
_entity_poly.type
_entity_poly.pdbx_seq_one_letter_code
_entity_poly.pdbx_strand_id
1 'polypeptide(L)' 'MSDSVSWVESHLKVTGGAKYAAEYHLPGVAFGVLVTSTIAKGRIKELDTGDAEKAPGVLAIVSHLN' A
#
# COMPACT_ATOMS: atom_id res chain seq x y z
N MET A 1 7.86 -40.85 -16.05
CA MET A 1 8.35 -39.92 -15.02
C MET A 1 7.57 -38.64 -15.13
N SER A 2 6.99 -38.20 -14.00
CA SER A 2 6.48 -36.86 -13.69
C SER A 2 5.26 -36.33 -14.45
N ASP A 3 4.06 -36.69 -13.97
CA ASP A 3 2.90 -35.80 -14.14
C ASP A 3 3.19 -34.51 -13.38
N SER A 4 3.26 -33.40 -14.12
CA SER A 4 3.53 -32.09 -13.54
C SER A 4 2.27 -31.64 -12.80
N VAL A 5 2.33 -31.51 -11.47
CA VAL A 5 1.23 -30.93 -10.70
C VAL A 5 1.06 -29.48 -11.15
N SER A 6 -0.06 -29.17 -11.81
CA SER A 6 -0.40 -27.81 -12.21
C SER A 6 -1.25 -27.15 -11.11
N TRP A 7 -0.82 -25.97 -10.64
CA TRP A 7 -1.63 -25.20 -9.71
C TRP A 7 -2.74 -24.49 -10.47
N VAL A 8 -3.97 -24.54 -9.93
CA VAL A 8 -5.17 -23.92 -10.52
C VAL A 8 -4.95 -22.47 -10.96
N GLU A 9 -4.18 -21.70 -10.19
CA GLU A 9 -3.92 -20.29 -10.49
C GLU A 9 -2.68 -20.02 -11.36
N SER A 10 -1.85 -21.02 -11.64
CA SER A 10 -0.56 -20.84 -12.34
C SER A 10 -0.73 -20.15 -13.68
N HIS A 11 -1.67 -20.60 -14.50
CA HIS A 11 -1.88 -20.07 -15.85
C HIS A 11 -2.27 -18.59 -15.82
N LEU A 12 -3.23 -18.21 -14.95
CA LEU A 12 -3.68 -16.82 -14.83
C LEU A 12 -2.58 -15.90 -14.32
N LYS A 13 -1.74 -16.35 -13.37
CA LYS A 13 -0.62 -15.56 -12.85
C LYS A 13 0.45 -15.29 -13.90
N VAL A 14 0.80 -16.29 -14.72
CA VAL A 14 1.87 -16.15 -15.74
C VAL A 14 1.41 -15.48 -17.03
N THR A 15 0.10 -15.45 -17.30
CA THR A 15 -0.48 -14.78 -18.48
C THR A 15 -0.98 -13.37 -18.19
N GLY A 16 -0.94 -12.92 -16.94
CA GLY A 16 -1.49 -11.62 -16.52
C GLY A 16 -3.02 -11.59 -16.41
N GLY A 17 -3.69 -12.75 -16.46
CA GLY A 17 -5.13 -12.85 -16.23
C GLY A 17 -5.54 -12.82 -14.75
N ALA A 18 -4.59 -13.00 -13.82
CA ALA A 18 -4.83 -12.92 -12.39
C ALA A 18 -4.94 -11.46 -11.94
N LYS A 19 -6.04 -11.12 -11.24
CA LYS A 19 -6.21 -9.79 -10.65
C LYS A 19 -5.55 -9.67 -9.28
N TYR A 20 -4.76 -8.63 -9.08
CA TYR A 20 -4.13 -8.30 -7.81
C TYR A 20 -4.86 -7.14 -7.11
N ALA A 21 -4.57 -6.96 -5.82
CA ALA A 21 -5.25 -5.98 -4.96
C ALA A 21 -5.32 -4.57 -5.57
N ALA A 22 -4.27 -4.13 -6.25
CA ALA A 22 -4.19 -2.79 -6.87
C ALA A 22 -5.09 -2.60 -8.11
N GLU A 23 -5.62 -3.68 -8.69
CA GLU A 23 -6.40 -3.61 -9.95
C GLU A 23 -7.92 -3.52 -9.71
N TYR A 24 -8.36 -3.68 -8.46
CA TYR A 24 -9.75 -3.54 -8.08
C TYR A 24 -10.13 -2.06 -7.98
N HIS A 25 -11.01 -1.63 -8.88
CA HIS A 25 -11.56 -0.27 -8.89
C HIS A 25 -12.90 -0.29 -8.14
N LEU A 26 -12.89 0.20 -6.90
CA LEU A 26 -14.08 0.34 -6.06
C LEU A 26 -14.42 1.83 -5.90
N PRO A 27 -15.71 2.19 -5.72
CA PRO A 27 -16.08 3.57 -5.45
C PRO A 27 -15.52 4.02 -4.09
N GLY A 28 -14.96 5.23 -4.04
CA GLY A 28 -14.47 5.84 -2.79
C GLY A 28 -13.14 5.28 -2.26
N VAL A 29 -12.33 4.61 -3.09
CA VAL A 29 -11.00 4.15 -2.70
C VAL A 29 -10.09 5.35 -2.41
N ALA A 30 -9.53 5.39 -1.20
CA ALA A 30 -8.46 6.29 -0.81
C ALA A 30 -7.09 5.62 -1.02
N PHE A 31 -6.07 6.44 -1.28
CA PHE A 31 -4.69 5.98 -1.40
C PHE A 31 -3.90 6.39 -0.16
N GLY A 32 -3.18 5.44 0.44
CA GLY A 32 -2.29 5.68 1.55
C GLY A 32 -0.83 5.58 1.12
N VAL A 33 0.01 6.46 1.66
CA VAL A 33 1.47 6.41 1.48
C VAL A 33 2.15 6.45 2.84
N LEU A 34 3.22 5.67 3.00
CA LEU A 34 4.02 5.66 4.22
C LEU A 34 5.16 6.68 4.10
N VAL A 35 5.26 7.56 5.09
CA VAL A 35 6.44 8.39 5.32
C VAL A 35 7.31 7.66 6.34
N THR A 36 8.46 7.15 5.88
CA THR A 36 9.34 6.29 6.69
C THR A 36 10.51 7.06 7.29
N SER A 37 11.12 6.49 8.33
CA SER A 37 12.31 7.05 8.97
C SER A 37 13.49 7.10 8.00
N THR A 38 14.21 8.22 7.98
CA THR A 38 15.46 8.39 7.22
C THR A 38 16.68 7.81 7.95
N ILE A 39 16.52 7.41 9.21
CA ILE A 39 17.57 6.84 10.05
C ILE A 39 17.18 5.44 10.56
N ALA A 40 18.18 4.60 10.84
CA ALA A 40 17.96 3.25 11.32
C ALA A 40 17.43 3.17 12.76
N LYS A 41 17.83 4.10 13.64
CA LYS A 41 17.44 4.11 15.05
C LYS A 41 17.41 5.53 15.63
N GLY A 42 16.31 5.90 16.26
CA GLY A 42 16.14 7.17 16.95
C GLY A 42 14.82 7.21 17.74
N ARG A 43 14.49 8.39 18.27
CA ARG A 43 13.16 8.67 18.84
C ARG A 43 12.51 9.83 18.09
N ILE A 44 11.20 9.74 17.89
CA ILE A 44 10.41 10.83 17.31
C ILE A 44 10.33 11.92 18.37
N LYS A 45 10.88 13.10 18.07
CA LYS A 45 10.77 14.28 18.94
C LYS A 45 9.47 15.03 18.67
N GLU A 46 9.12 15.15 17.38
CA GLU A 46 7.98 15.92 16.89
C GLU A 46 7.60 15.41 15.49
N LEU A 47 6.35 15.61 15.10
CA LEU A 47 5.85 15.44 13.75
C LEU A 47 5.18 16.75 13.32
N ASP A 48 5.74 17.41 12.31
CA ASP A 48 5.11 18.58 11.68
C ASP A 48 4.28 18.12 10.47
N THR A 49 2.97 18.15 10.63
CA THR A 49 2.00 17.69 9.62
C THR A 49 1.19 18.83 9.01
N GLY A 50 1.43 20.09 9.42
CA GLY A 50 0.50 21.19 9.19
C GLY A 50 0.23 21.53 7.73
N ASP A 51 1.26 21.46 6.87
CA ASP A 51 1.10 21.71 5.44
C ASP A 51 0.46 20.51 4.72
N ALA A 52 0.78 19.29 5.16
CA ALA A 52 0.24 18.07 4.59
C ALA A 52 -1.27 17.94 4.88
N GLU A 53 -1.74 18.30 6.08
CA GLU A 53 -3.17 18.29 6.41
C GLU A 53 -4.01 19.28 5.59
N LYS A 54 -3.39 20.39 5.17
CA LYS A 54 -4.05 21.42 4.36
C LYS A 54 -3.95 21.17 2.86
N ALA A 55 -3.17 20.17 2.45
CA ALA A 55 -2.97 19.88 1.04
C ALA A 55 -4.28 19.38 0.40
N PRO A 56 -4.63 19.87 -0.80
CA PRO A 56 -5.84 19.41 -1.49
C PRO A 56 -5.88 17.90 -1.68
N GLY A 57 -6.98 17.27 -1.29
CA GLY A 57 -7.21 15.83 -1.45
C GLY A 57 -6.63 14.95 -0.33
N VAL A 58 -5.93 15.51 0.65
CA VAL A 58 -5.55 14.76 1.85
C VAL A 58 -6.78 14.54 2.72
N LEU A 59 -7.01 13.27 3.07
CA LEU A 59 -8.15 12.86 3.89
C LEU A 59 -7.79 12.74 5.38
N ALA A 60 -6.58 12.24 5.67
CA ALA A 60 -6.10 12.04 7.03
C ALA A 60 -4.58 11.84 7.04
N ILE A 61 -3.97 12.14 8.19
CA ILE A 61 -2.61 11.73 8.54
C ILE A 61 -2.71 10.87 9.80
N VAL A 62 -2.36 9.60 9.67
CA VAL A 62 -2.43 8.62 10.76
C VAL A 62 -1.05 8.47 11.36
N SER A 63 -0.95 8.62 12.68
CA SER A 63 0.32 8.51 13.41
C SER A 63 0.07 7.95 14.80
N HIS A 64 1.13 7.66 15.55
CA HIS A 64 1.01 7.23 16.95
C HIS A 64 0.43 8.31 17.90
N LEU A 65 0.14 9.52 17.40
CA LEU A 65 -0.44 10.62 18.16
C LEU A 65 -1.98 10.65 18.08
N ASN A 66 -2.62 9.80 17.26
CA ASN A 66 -4.07 9.73 17.08
C ASN A 66 -4.62 8.31 17.06
#